data_AF-A0A9W3Z182-F1
#
_entry.id   AF-A0A9W3Z182-F1
#
_cell.length_a   1.000
_cell.length_b   1.000
_cell.length_c   1.000
_cell.angle_alpha   90.00
_cell.angle_beta   90.00
_cell.angle_gamma   90.00
#
_symmetry.space_group_name_H-M   'P 1'
#
loop_
_entity.id
_entity.type
_entity.pdbx_description
1 polymer ?
#
loop_
_entity_poly.entity_id
_entity_poly.type
_entity_poly.pdbx_seq_one_letter_code
_entity_poly.pdbx_strand_id
1 'polypeptide(L)'
;MLKPPKSMCNQSIIIKRKVKDDLYGEATYDDGVEINNCVVHLRTIYSGTNNDRQIVANGTVMIYKDISEPLISLSKQDIEDKAKIIYEGQEYTLTNINEDYEPFSKEIYQYKLSMI
;
A
#
# COMPACT_ATOMS: atom_id res chain seq x y z
N MET A 1 12.48 -4.02 16.75
CA MET A 1 13.37 -4.64 15.72
C MET A 1 14.29 -3.56 15.15
N LEU A 2 15.41 -3.91 14.50
CA LEU A 2 16.25 -2.87 13.89
C LEU A 2 15.56 -2.35 12.61
N LYS A 3 15.19 -1.07 12.61
CA LYS A 3 14.62 -0.38 11.44
C LYS A 3 15.73 -0.08 10.43
N PRO A 4 15.44 -0.07 9.12
CA PRO A 4 16.41 0.39 8.13
C PRO A 4 16.77 1.86 8.37
N PRO A 5 17.98 2.32 8.00
CA PRO A 5 18.30 3.74 7.98
C PRO A 5 17.36 4.50 7.03
N LYS A 6 16.98 5.75 7.39
CA LYS A 6 16.12 6.61 6.55
C LYS A 6 16.67 6.79 5.13
N SER A 7 18.00 6.78 4.96
CA SER A 7 18.66 6.85 3.64
C SER A 7 18.37 5.65 2.72
N MET A 8 17.93 4.51 3.27
CA MET A 8 17.52 3.33 2.48
C MET A 8 16.03 3.33 2.14
N CYS A 9 15.26 4.28 2.67
CA CYS A 9 13.83 4.46 2.39
C CYS A 9 13.66 5.76 1.63
N ASN A 10 13.86 5.73 0.32
CA ASN A 10 13.87 6.91 -0.56
C ASN A 10 12.72 6.92 -1.58
N GLN A 11 11.75 6.03 -1.42
CA GLN A 11 10.57 5.94 -2.27
C GLN A 11 9.39 6.63 -1.58
N SER A 12 8.41 7.03 -2.39
CA SER A 12 7.16 7.63 -1.94
C SER A 12 5.98 6.99 -2.67
N ILE A 13 4.84 6.92 -2.00
CA ILE A 13 3.57 6.45 -2.57
C ILE A 13 2.45 7.43 -2.24
N ILE A 14 1.37 7.40 -3.02
CA ILE A 14 0.13 8.11 -2.66
C ILE A 14 -0.94 7.05 -2.38
N ILE A 15 -1.58 7.13 -1.21
CA ILE A 15 -2.73 6.28 -0.87
C ILE A 15 -4.00 7.08 -1.04
N LYS A 16 -4.92 6.58 -1.88
CA LYS A 16 -6.25 7.16 -2.07
C LYS A 16 -7.35 6.26 -1.51
N ARG A 17 -8.29 6.85 -0.79
CA ARG A 17 -9.44 6.14 -0.20
C ARG A 17 -10.70 6.39 -0.99
N LYS A 18 -11.56 5.38 -1.05
CA LYS A 18 -12.88 5.52 -1.65
C LYS A 18 -13.71 6.50 -0.82
N VAL A 19 -14.35 7.44 -1.48
CA VAL A 19 -15.24 8.43 -0.85
C VAL A 19 -16.71 8.00 -1.01
N LYS A 20 -17.10 7.67 -2.23
CA LYS A 20 -18.46 7.25 -2.58
C LYS A 20 -18.49 6.57 -3.94
N ASP A 21 -19.55 5.81 -4.18
CA ASP A 21 -19.93 5.46 -5.55
C ASP A 21 -20.63 6.66 -6.19
N ASP A 22 -20.33 6.92 -7.46
CA ASP A 22 -21.02 7.94 -8.24
C ASP A 22 -22.43 7.46 -8.66
N LEU A 23 -23.15 8.32 -9.38
CA LEU A 23 -24.51 8.02 -9.86
C LEU A 23 -24.58 6.83 -10.83
N TYR A 24 -23.43 6.39 -11.36
CA TYR A 24 -23.30 5.27 -12.29
C TYR A 24 -22.70 4.02 -11.64
N GLY A 25 -22.39 4.07 -10.34
CA GLY A 25 -21.81 2.96 -9.59
C GLY A 25 -20.28 2.87 -9.68
N GLU A 26 -19.62 3.89 -10.25
CA GLU A 26 -18.16 3.97 -10.29
C GLU A 26 -17.61 4.56 -9.00
N ALA A 27 -16.56 3.94 -8.46
CA ALA A 27 -15.94 4.39 -7.21
C ALA A 27 -15.17 5.70 -7.42
N THR A 28 -15.49 6.72 -6.62
CA THR A 28 -14.71 7.96 -6.52
C THR A 28 -13.74 7.88 -5.35
N TYR A 29 -12.53 8.40 -5.56
CA TYR A 29 -11.45 8.39 -4.59
C TYR A 29 -11.06 9.81 -4.19
N ASP A 30 -10.49 9.97 -2.99
CA ASP A 30 -9.96 11.26 -2.53
C ASP A 30 -8.68 11.69 -3.26
N ASP A 31 -8.19 12.90 -2.96
CA ASP A 31 -6.95 13.44 -3.52
C ASP A 31 -5.71 12.60 -3.14
N GLY A 32 -5.83 11.82 -2.06
CA GLY A 32 -4.82 10.93 -1.54
C GLY A 32 -3.87 11.57 -0.54
N VAL A 33 -3.19 10.71 0.21
CA VAL A 33 -2.13 11.10 1.14
C VAL A 33 -0.81 10.58 0.61
N GLU A 34 0.12 11.49 0.34
CA GLU A 34 1.49 11.14 -0.03
C GLU A 34 2.28 10.73 1.20
N ILE A 35 2.85 9.52 1.17
CA ILE A 35 3.70 8.95 2.20
C ILE A 35 5.11 8.86 1.65
N ASN A 36 6.03 9.56 2.32
CA ASN A 36 7.44 9.62 1.98
C ASN A 36 8.24 8.61 2.80
N ASN A 37 9.44 8.30 2.32
CA ASN A 37 10.40 7.41 2.94
C ASN A 37 9.83 6.00 3.21
N CYS A 38 9.21 5.42 2.20
CA CYS A 38 8.81 4.00 2.19
C CYS A 38 9.81 3.16 1.39
N VAL A 39 9.59 1.84 1.38
CA VAL A 39 10.27 0.90 0.48
C VAL A 39 9.21 0.15 -0.32
N VAL A 40 9.35 0.14 -1.65
CA VAL A 40 8.45 -0.52 -2.58
C VAL A 40 9.21 -1.61 -3.32
N HIS A 41 8.69 -2.83 -3.24
CA HIS A 41 9.16 -3.99 -3.98
C HIS A 41 8.11 -4.40 -5.00
N LEU A 42 8.37 -4.10 -6.27
CA LEU A 42 7.53 -4.57 -7.38
C LEU A 42 8.01 -5.93 -7.89
N ARG A 43 7.05 -6.78 -8.24
CA ARG A 43 7.28 -8.07 -8.87
C ARG A 43 6.17 -8.33 -9.89
N THR A 44 6.55 -8.58 -11.13
CA THR A 44 5.59 -9.05 -12.12
C THR A 44 5.25 -10.52 -11.84
N ILE A 45 3.96 -10.82 -11.65
CA ILE A 45 3.45 -12.17 -11.52
C ILE A 45 2.61 -12.47 -12.75
N TYR A 46 2.78 -13.67 -13.31
CA TYR A 46 1.91 -14.15 -14.37
C TYR A 46 0.82 -14.98 -13.72
N SER A 47 -0.42 -14.49 -13.77
CA SER A 47 -1.59 -15.23 -13.34
C SER A 47 -2.29 -15.78 -14.58
N GLY A 48 -2.63 -17.06 -14.60
CA GLY A 48 -3.39 -17.62 -15.71
C GLY A 48 -3.96 -18.98 -15.38
N THR A 49 -5.21 -19.18 -15.76
CA THR A 49 -5.88 -20.49 -15.69
C THR A 49 -6.14 -20.99 -17.11
N ASN A 50 -5.64 -22.19 -17.41
CA ASN A 50 -5.77 -23.00 -18.62
C ASN A 50 -5.39 -22.40 -19.99
N ASN A 51 -5.75 -21.15 -20.35
CA ASN A 51 -5.43 -20.60 -21.68
C ASN A 51 -5.13 -19.10 -21.75
N ASP A 52 -5.43 -18.30 -20.73
CA ASP A 52 -5.14 -16.86 -20.72
C ASP A 52 -4.14 -16.53 -19.62
N ARG A 53 -2.93 -16.12 -20.00
CA ARG A 53 -1.94 -15.55 -19.07
C ARG A 53 -2.19 -14.05 -18.98
N GLN A 54 -2.69 -13.59 -17.84
CA GLN A 54 -2.73 -12.18 -17.47
C GLN A 54 -1.46 -11.79 -16.75
N ILE A 55 -0.83 -10.70 -17.20
CA ILE A 55 0.24 -10.06 -16.46
C ILE A 55 -0.40 -9.30 -15.29
N VAL A 56 -0.08 -9.69 -14.06
CA VAL A 56 -0.51 -9.01 -12.85
C VAL A 56 0.75 -8.46 -12.18
N ALA A 57 0.89 -7.13 -12.13
CA ALA A 57 1.94 -6.53 -11.33
C ALA A 57 1.56 -6.74 -9.86
N ASN A 58 2.45 -7.28 -9.04
CA ASN A 58 2.26 -7.37 -7.61
C ASN A 58 3.33 -6.51 -6.92
N GLY A 59 2.96 -5.83 -5.86
CA GLY A 59 3.85 -4.97 -5.12
C GLY A 59 3.73 -5.18 -3.61
N THR A 60 4.83 -4.95 -2.90
CA THR A 60 4.81 -4.79 -1.44
C THR A 60 5.35 -3.42 -1.07
N VAL A 61 4.60 -2.68 -0.26
CA VAL A 61 5.05 -1.41 0.32
C VAL A 61 5.33 -1.63 1.80
N MET A 62 6.50 -1.19 2.26
CA MET A 62 6.89 -1.14 3.66
C MET A 62 6.85 0.31 4.15
N ILE A 63 6.02 0.58 5.16
CA ILE A 63 5.88 1.89 5.80
C ILE A 63 6.32 1.73 7.25
N TYR A 64 7.43 2.35 7.62
CA TYR A 64 8.03 2.19 8.94
C TYR A 64 7.65 3.35 9.86
N LYS A 65 7.20 3.06 11.08
CA LYS A 65 7.00 4.09 12.10
C LYS A 65 8.32 4.82 12.36
N ASP A 66 8.27 6.14 12.54
CA ASP A 66 9.41 7.05 12.78
C ASP A 66 10.39 7.23 11.60
N ILE A 67 10.09 6.65 10.44
CA ILE A 67 10.89 6.84 9.21
C ILE A 67 9.99 7.38 8.10
N SER A 68 8.87 6.68 7.86
CA SER A 68 7.89 7.06 6.85
C SER A 68 6.97 8.16 7.35
N GLU A 69 6.71 9.16 6.51
CA GLU A 69 6.02 10.38 6.90
C GLU A 69 5.04 10.84 5.81
N PRO A 70 3.76 11.10 6.14
CA PRO A 70 3.12 10.88 7.43
C PRO A 70 2.84 9.39 7.68
N LEU A 71 2.81 8.99 8.96
CA LEU A 71 2.25 7.70 9.32
C LEU A 71 0.72 7.82 9.34
N ILE A 72 0.05 7.06 8.48
CA ILE A 72 -1.40 6.99 8.44
C ILE A 72 -1.89 5.72 9.14
N SER A 73 -3.09 5.78 9.72
CA SER A 73 -3.79 4.58 10.17
C SER A 73 -4.37 3.86 8.96
N LEU A 74 -4.13 2.57 8.85
CA LEU A 74 -4.70 1.69 7.82
C LEU A 74 -5.55 0.61 8.50
N SER A 75 -6.61 0.17 7.83
CA SER A 75 -7.62 -0.71 8.39
C SER A 75 -8.16 -1.68 7.35
N LYS A 76 -8.86 -2.73 7.80
CA LYS A 76 -9.52 -3.68 6.88
C LYS A 76 -10.51 -2.99 5.93
N GLN A 77 -11.14 -1.89 6.36
CA GLN A 77 -12.04 -1.12 5.53
C GLN A 77 -11.32 -0.58 4.28
N ASP A 78 -10.05 -0.17 4.39
CA ASP A 78 -9.26 0.29 3.24
C ASP A 78 -9.07 -0.81 2.18
N ILE A 79 -9.04 -2.09 2.60
CA ILE A 79 -8.98 -3.23 1.68
C ILE A 79 -10.35 -3.47 1.04
N GLU A 80 -11.42 -3.47 1.83
CA GLU A 80 -12.79 -3.69 1.36
C GLU A 80 -13.24 -2.62 0.35
N ASP A 81 -12.85 -1.37 0.62
CA ASP A 81 -13.09 -0.22 -0.25
C ASP A 81 -12.14 -0.15 -1.45
N LYS A 82 -11.23 -1.14 -1.59
CA LYS A 82 -10.26 -1.22 -2.68
C LYS A 82 -9.46 0.09 -2.81
N ALA A 83 -8.90 0.56 -1.69
CA ALA A 83 -8.03 1.74 -1.66
C ALA A 83 -6.93 1.61 -2.71
N LYS A 84 -6.55 2.75 -3.31
CA LYS A 84 -5.55 2.79 -4.38
C LYS A 84 -4.19 3.21 -3.84
N ILE A 85 -3.15 2.56 -4.35
CA ILE A 85 -1.77 2.95 -4.13
C ILE A 85 -1.22 3.42 -5.47
N ILE A 86 -0.71 4.65 -5.51
CA ILE A 86 -0.03 5.19 -6.69
C ILE A 86 1.47 5.18 -6.41
N TYR A 87 2.22 4.53 -7.28
CA TYR A 87 3.67 4.47 -7.23
C TYR A 87 4.23 4.65 -8.65
N GLU A 88 5.18 5.58 -8.83
CA GLU A 88 5.78 5.91 -10.13
C GLU A 88 4.76 6.18 -11.26
N GLY A 89 3.63 6.79 -10.91
CA GLY A 89 2.54 7.10 -11.85
C GLY A 89 1.64 5.92 -12.21
N GLN A 90 1.93 4.72 -11.72
CA GLN A 90 1.08 3.54 -11.87
C GLN A 90 0.13 3.39 -10.69
N GLU A 91 -1.14 3.10 -10.99
CA GLU A 91 -2.14 2.77 -9.98
C GLU A 91 -2.18 1.27 -9.70
N TYR A 92 -2.24 0.94 -8.41
CA TYR A 92 -2.42 -0.40 -7.87
C TYR A 92 -3.58 -0.42 -6.89
N THR A 93 -4.18 -1.59 -6.68
CA THR A 93 -5.24 -1.80 -5.68
C THR A 93 -4.66 -2.46 -4.44
N LEU A 94 -4.94 -1.90 -3.26
CA LEU A 94 -4.58 -2.47 -1.97
C LEU A 94 -5.35 -3.79 -1.75
N THR A 95 -4.63 -4.86 -1.42
CA THR A 95 -5.21 -6.19 -1.23
C THR A 95 -4.96 -6.78 0.15
N ASN A 96 -3.94 -6.29 0.86
CA ASN A 96 -3.61 -6.77 2.19
C ASN A 96 -2.89 -5.71 3.00
N ILE A 97 -3.13 -5.69 4.30
CA ILE A 97 -2.43 -4.88 5.30
C ILE A 97 -1.97 -5.84 6.38
N ASN A 98 -0.66 -5.95 6.59
CA ASN A 98 -0.08 -6.59 7.76
C ASN A 98 0.49 -5.52 8.68
N GLU A 99 0.13 -5.61 9.96
CA GLU A 99 0.63 -4.75 11.03
C GLU A 99 1.67 -5.54 11.81
N ASP A 100 2.91 -5.08 11.81
CA ASP A 100 3.90 -5.60 12.74
C ASP A 100 4.01 -4.64 13.92
N TYR A 101 4.05 -5.18 15.13
CA TYR A 101 4.17 -4.43 16.38
C TYR A 101 5.58 -4.56 16.95
N GLU A 102 6.00 -3.59 17.75
CA GLU A 102 7.26 -3.68 18.48
C GLU A 102 7.22 -4.89 19.45
N PRO A 103 8.33 -5.62 19.66
CA PRO A 103 8.32 -6.82 20.50
C PRO A 103 7.97 -6.57 21.97
N PHE A 104 8.27 -5.35 22.45
CA PHE A 104 8.15 -4.99 23.87
C PHE A 104 7.07 -3.92 24.13
N SER A 105 6.36 -3.45 23.11
CA SER A 105 5.28 -2.47 23.25
C SER A 105 4.13 -2.79 22.28
N LYS A 106 2.92 -2.30 22.55
CA LYS A 106 1.78 -2.42 21.62
C LYS A 106 1.79 -1.36 20.53
N GLU A 107 2.95 -0.77 20.27
CA GLU A 107 3.10 0.25 19.23
C GLU A 107 3.39 -0.40 17.89
N ILE A 108 2.83 0.19 16.84
CA ILE A 108 3.08 -0.26 15.46
C ILE A 108 4.56 -0.05 15.14
N TYR A 109 5.20 -1.10 14.66
CA TYR A 109 6.56 -1.06 14.12
C TYR A 109 6.53 -0.64 12.65
N GLN A 110 5.70 -1.29 11.84
CA GLN A 110 5.55 -1.01 10.42
C GLN A 110 4.18 -1.49 9.91
N TYR A 111 3.76 -0.92 8.78
CA TYR A 111 2.77 -1.54 7.91
C TYR A 111 3.45 -2.19 6.71
N LYS A 112 2.97 -3.37 6.34
CA LYS A 112 3.34 -4.06 5.11
C LYS A 112 2.10 -4.24 4.25
N LEU A 113 2.07 -3.50 3.14
CA LEU A 113 0.92 -3.46 2.23
C LEU A 113 1.19 -4.34 1.03
N SER A 114 0.21 -5.13 0.62
CA SER A 114 0.24 -5.86 -0.65
C SER A 114 -0.66 -5.18 -1.65
N MET A 115 -0.20 -5.05 -2.90
CA MET A 115 -0.92 -4.38 -3.97
C MET A 115 -0.85 -5.15 -5.29
N ILE A 116 -1.89 -5.05 -6.11
CA ILE A 116 -1.98 -5.65 -7.45
C ILE A 116 -2.51 -4.68 -8.50
#